data_AF-A0AAF0J5N0-F1
#
_entry.id   AF-A0AAF0J5N0-F1
#
_cell.length_a   1.000
_cell.length_b   1.000
_cell.length_c   1.000
_cell.angle_alpha   90.00
_cell.angle_beta   90.00
_cell.angle_gamma   90.00
#
_symmetry.space_group_name_H-M   'P 1'
#
loop_
_entity.id
_entity.type
_entity.pdbx_description
1 polymer ?
#
loop_
_entity_poly.entity_id
_entity_poly.type
_entity_poly.pdbx_seq_one_letter_code
_entity_poly.pdbx_strand_id
1 'polypeptide(L)'
;MPAEVQSYDKPVFREREALTEALSAGAVSAVAGLFVSAVQNSLQRHQSGALGIFSRTGSTIALFTLVGASFAFTDAYVSNFRRKSDGISGAAGGCASGLVAGAAVRSIPVMAGSCAGLATLIGTFQEAGSSLFNRANAFPAPAPKIDESDPLRGSTQQRRATFYKQATNEQ
;
A
#
# COMPACT_ATOMS: atom_id res chain seq x y z
N MET A 1 11.87 -9.27 -0.47
CA MET A 1 10.54 -8.85 -0.93
C MET A 1 9.89 -10.01 -1.68
N PRO A 2 9.06 -10.86 -1.03
CA PRO A 2 8.22 -11.82 -1.75
C PRO A 2 6.89 -11.17 -2.15
N ALA A 3 6.56 -11.23 -3.44
CA ALA A 3 5.30 -10.78 -3.99
C ALA A 3 4.20 -11.82 -3.69
N GLU A 4 3.25 -11.44 -2.83
CA GLU A 4 2.11 -12.28 -2.46
C GLU A 4 1.13 -12.39 -3.63
N VAL A 5 0.82 -13.63 -3.98
CA VAL A 5 0.06 -14.03 -5.17
C VAL A 5 -1.43 -13.89 -4.89
N GLN A 6 -2.14 -13.09 -5.69
CA GLN A 6 -3.56 -12.84 -5.54
C GLN A 6 -4.39 -14.04 -6.06
N SER A 7 -4.74 -14.97 -5.16
CA SER A 7 -5.70 -16.03 -5.43
C SER A 7 -7.12 -15.46 -5.50
N TYR A 8 -7.87 -15.84 -6.54
CA TYR A 8 -9.31 -15.62 -6.69
C TYR A 8 -10.06 -16.75 -5.96
N ASP A 9 -10.19 -16.60 -4.65
CA ASP A 9 -11.12 -17.31 -3.77
C ASP A 9 -11.99 -16.21 -3.13
N LYS A 10 -13.25 -16.46 -2.74
CA LYS A 10 -14.09 -15.45 -2.05
C LYS A 10 -13.21 -14.68 -1.07
N PRO A 11 -13.09 -13.33 -1.09
CA PRO A 11 -12.00 -12.67 -0.40
C PRO A 11 -12.08 -12.99 1.08
N VAL A 12 -11.33 -14.01 1.51
CA VAL A 12 -11.18 -14.38 2.90
C VAL A 12 -10.39 -13.23 3.46
N PHE A 13 -11.10 -12.38 4.19
CA PHE A 13 -10.50 -11.20 4.77
C PHE A 13 -9.34 -11.65 5.67
N ARG A 14 -8.12 -11.34 5.24
CA ARG A 14 -6.91 -11.53 6.03
C ARG A 14 -6.82 -10.36 6.97
N GLU A 15 -6.75 -10.66 8.26
CA GLU A 15 -6.50 -9.67 9.29
C GLU A 15 -5.20 -8.93 8.96
N ARG A 16 -5.27 -7.60 9.03
CA ARG A 16 -4.15 -6.72 8.74
C ARG A 16 -3.51 -6.24 10.02
N GLU A 17 -2.19 -6.29 10.08
CA GLU A 17 -1.45 -5.67 11.17
C GLU A 17 -1.38 -4.16 10.95
N ALA A 18 -2.28 -3.42 11.61
CA ALA A 18 -2.42 -1.97 11.43
C ALA A 18 -1.12 -1.20 11.72
N LEU A 19 -0.30 -1.67 12.68
CA LEU A 19 0.98 -1.03 13.00
C LEU A 19 2.03 -1.24 11.91
N THR A 20 2.16 -2.46 11.39
CA THR A 20 3.12 -2.80 10.33
C THR A 20 2.76 -2.04 9.04
N GLU A 21 1.48 -1.97 8.71
CA GLU A 21 0.98 -1.22 7.55
C GLU A 21 1.16 0.30 7.74
N ALA A 22 0.89 0.83 8.93
CA ALA A 22 1.13 2.25 9.24
C ALA A 22 2.60 2.64 9.17
N LEU A 23 3.51 1.78 9.67
CA LEU A 23 4.95 2.04 9.62
C LEU A 23 5.48 1.99 8.19
N SER A 24 5.06 1.01 7.39
CA SER A 24 5.46 0.91 5.98
C SER A 24 4.92 2.08 5.15
N ALA A 25 3.65 2.42 5.29
CA ALA A 25 3.04 3.56 4.61
C ALA A 25 3.66 4.89 5.07
N GLY A 26 3.87 5.05 6.37
CA GLY A 26 4.54 6.20 6.97
C GLY A 26 5.99 6.35 6.49
N ALA A 27 6.72 5.25 6.29
CA ALA A 27 8.08 5.30 5.74
C ALA A 27 8.08 5.77 4.28
N VAL A 28 7.16 5.26 3.45
CA VAL A 28 7.01 5.71 2.05
C VAL A 28 6.63 7.19 2.00
N SER A 29 5.70 7.63 2.85
CA SER A 29 5.31 9.05 2.90
C SER A 29 6.42 9.93 3.47
N ALA A 30 7.25 9.44 4.40
CA ALA A 30 8.42 10.16 4.89
C ALA A 30 9.41 10.48 3.76
N VAL A 31 9.62 9.57 2.80
CA VAL A 31 10.48 9.80 1.63
C VAL A 31 9.92 10.94 0.77
N ALA A 32 8.59 10.94 0.53
CA ALA A 32 7.93 12.03 -0.18
C ALA A 32 8.06 13.36 0.58
N GLY A 33 7.89 13.33 1.91
CA GLY A 33 8.08 14.48 2.79
C GLY A 33 9.51 15.02 2.75
N LEU A 34 10.51 14.14 2.72
CA LEU A 34 11.92 14.50 2.60
C LEU A 34 12.20 15.20 1.27
N PHE A 35 11.65 14.68 0.17
CA PHE A 35 11.77 15.31 -1.14
C PHE A 35 11.14 16.71 -1.17
N VAL A 36 9.91 16.83 -0.67
CA VAL A 36 9.20 18.11 -0.56
C VAL A 36 9.96 19.09 0.33
N SER A 37 10.52 18.61 1.45
CA SER A 37 11.34 19.40 2.37
C SER A 37 12.61 19.91 1.70
N ALA A 38 13.30 19.07 0.91
CA ALA A 38 14.50 19.45 0.17
C ALA A 38 14.21 20.53 -0.88
N VAL A 39 13.09 20.44 -1.59
CA VAL A 39 12.65 21.45 -2.57
C VAL A 39 12.35 22.78 -1.86
N GLN A 40 11.57 22.75 -0.78
CA GLN A 40 11.24 23.95 -0.01
C GLN A 40 12.49 24.58 0.61
N ASN A 41 13.41 23.77 1.12
CA ASN A 41 14.69 24.22 1.67
C ASN A 41 15.59 24.87 0.60
N SER A 42 15.54 24.40 -0.65
CA SER A 42 16.34 24.95 -1.75
C SER A 42 15.78 26.26 -2.31
N LEU A 43 14.45 26.44 -2.26
CA LEU A 43 13.75 27.64 -2.73
C LEU A 43 13.72 28.77 -1.68
N GLN A 44 13.78 28.43 -0.39
CA GLN A 44 13.62 29.40 0.69
C GLN A 44 14.95 30.09 1.02
N ARG A 45 15.17 31.27 0.43
CA ARG A 45 16.36 32.11 0.61
C ARG A 45 16.34 32.86 1.95
N HIS A 46 16.66 32.25 3.10
CA HIS A 46 17.00 33.03 4.32
C HIS A 46 17.94 32.31 5.31
N GLN A 47 18.88 33.09 5.86
CA GLN A 47 19.76 32.70 6.96
C GLN A 47 18.95 32.46 8.24
N SER A 48 18.85 31.20 8.66
CA SER A 48 18.40 30.85 10.00
C SER A 48 19.23 29.63 10.42
N GLY A 49 19.88 29.74 11.58
CA GLY A 49 20.95 28.83 12.01
C GLY A 49 20.57 27.36 12.11
N ALA A 50 21.56 26.52 12.43
CA ALA A 50 21.51 25.05 12.41
C ALA A 50 20.30 24.40 13.13
N LEU A 51 19.63 25.10 14.05
CA LEU A 51 18.40 24.67 14.75
C LEU A 51 17.12 24.70 13.88
N GLY A 52 17.12 25.45 12.78
CA GLY A 52 15.96 25.54 11.87
C GLY A 52 15.74 24.26 11.06
N ILE A 53 16.79 23.49 10.79
CA ILE A 53 16.71 22.22 10.05
C ILE A 53 15.91 21.21 10.88
N PHE A 54 16.26 21.02 12.15
CA PHE A 54 15.56 20.05 13.00
C PHE A 54 14.08 20.38 13.24
N SER A 55 13.74 21.66 13.42
CA SER A 55 12.35 22.06 13.67
C SER A 55 11.52 22.18 12.40
N ARG A 56 12.07 22.67 11.28
CA ARG A 56 11.32 22.91 10.04
C ARG A 56 11.38 21.74 9.05
N THR A 57 12.58 21.20 8.78
CA THR A 57 12.68 20.01 7.92
C THR A 57 12.15 18.77 8.64
N GLY A 58 12.40 18.66 9.95
CA GLY A 58 11.79 17.62 10.79
C GLY A 58 10.26 17.69 10.82
N SER A 59 9.68 18.89 10.92
CA SER A 59 8.21 19.05 10.96
C SER A 59 7.53 18.69 9.64
N THR A 60 8.13 19.03 8.49
CA THR A 60 7.58 18.65 7.18
C THR A 60 7.63 17.14 6.98
N ILE A 61 8.77 16.50 7.25
CA ILE A 61 8.90 15.05 7.17
C ILE A 61 7.90 14.37 8.11
N ALA A 62 7.85 14.79 9.38
CA ALA A 62 6.92 14.24 10.37
C ALA A 62 5.46 14.39 9.94
N LEU A 63 5.10 15.49 9.28
CA LEU A 63 3.76 15.70 8.75
C LEU A 63 3.38 14.67 7.70
N PHE A 64 4.22 14.49 6.68
CA PHE A 64 3.96 13.49 5.64
C PHE A 64 3.95 12.07 6.21
N THR A 65 4.85 11.76 7.15
CA THR A 65 4.85 10.49 7.88
C THR A 65 3.53 10.27 8.62
N LEU A 66 3.06 11.24 9.39
CA LEU A 66 1.82 11.14 10.16
C LEU A 66 0.59 11.02 9.27
N VAL A 67 0.52 11.76 8.16
CA VAL A 67 -0.58 11.65 7.19
C VAL A 67 -0.63 10.25 6.58
N GLY A 68 0.50 9.70 6.13
CA GLY A 68 0.57 8.35 5.56
C GLY A 68 0.31 7.24 6.59
N ALA A 69 0.88 7.37 7.79
CA ALA A 69 0.70 6.40 8.86
C ALA A 69 -0.75 6.39 9.39
N SER A 70 -1.35 7.56 9.61
CA SER A 70 -2.76 7.65 10.06
C SER A 70 -3.73 7.10 9.04
N PHE A 71 -3.50 7.34 7.74
CA PHE A 71 -4.28 6.74 6.67
C PHE A 71 -4.29 5.21 6.76
N ALA A 72 -3.09 4.60 6.70
CA ALA A 72 -2.94 3.14 6.68
C ALA A 72 -3.38 2.48 7.99
N PHE A 73 -3.10 3.12 9.13
CA PHE A 73 -3.57 2.64 10.44
C PHE A 73 -5.10 2.59 10.49
N THR A 74 -5.77 3.68 10.12
CA THR A 74 -7.23 3.76 10.17
C THR A 74 -7.88 2.84 9.14
N ASP A 75 -7.33 2.73 7.92
CA ASP A 75 -7.83 1.79 6.92
C ASP A 75 -7.74 0.34 7.39
N ALA A 76 -6.58 -0.08 7.93
CA ALA A 76 -6.37 -1.42 8.47
C ALA A 76 -7.29 -1.69 9.67
N TYR A 77 -7.38 -0.73 10.60
CA TYR A 77 -8.28 -0.81 11.76
C TYR A 77 -9.73 -1.03 11.31
N VAL A 78 -10.29 -0.13 10.50
CA VAL A 78 -11.69 -0.21 10.04
C VAL A 78 -11.95 -1.48 9.23
N SER A 79 -10.98 -1.88 8.40
CA SER A 79 -11.07 -3.12 7.64
C SER A 79 -11.13 -4.35 8.56
N ASN A 80 -10.33 -4.38 9.63
CA ASN A 80 -10.36 -5.46 10.63
C ASN A 80 -11.70 -5.54 11.37
N PHE A 81 -12.29 -4.40 11.74
CA PHE A 81 -13.62 -4.39 12.39
C PHE A 81 -14.73 -4.88 11.47
N ARG A 82 -14.69 -4.51 10.18
CA ARG A 82 -15.74 -4.86 9.22
C ARG A 82 -15.50 -6.19 8.53
N ARG A 83 -14.36 -6.83 8.77
CA ARG A 83 -13.85 -7.99 8.03
C ARG A 83 -13.99 -7.80 6.51
N LYS A 84 -13.80 -6.56 6.04
CA LYS A 84 -14.04 -6.17 4.66
C LYS A 84 -13.24 -4.94 4.27
N SER A 85 -12.54 -5.04 3.13
CA SER A 85 -11.78 -3.95 2.52
C SER A 85 -12.58 -3.35 1.37
N ASP A 86 -13.40 -2.34 1.70
CA ASP A 86 -14.21 -1.57 0.74
C ASP A 86 -13.81 -0.09 0.76
N GLY A 87 -14.40 0.72 -0.13
CA GLY A 87 -14.17 2.17 -0.18
C GLY A 87 -14.48 2.92 1.12
N ILE A 88 -15.32 2.38 1.99
CA ILE A 88 -15.62 2.97 3.32
C ILE A 88 -14.39 2.95 4.26
N SER A 89 -13.59 1.89 4.23
CA SER A 89 -12.37 1.81 5.05
C SER A 89 -11.34 2.84 4.58
N GLY A 90 -11.17 2.94 3.25
CA GLY A 90 -10.30 3.93 2.63
C GLY A 90 -10.79 5.37 2.85
N ALA A 91 -12.10 5.61 2.80
CA ALA A 91 -12.69 6.91 3.11
C ALA A 91 -12.44 7.32 4.57
N ALA A 92 -12.55 6.38 5.52
CA ALA A 92 -12.24 6.62 6.92
C ALA A 92 -10.75 6.95 7.13
N GLY A 93 -9.85 6.20 6.48
CA GLY A 93 -8.42 6.52 6.47
C GLY A 93 -8.15 7.88 5.84
N GLY A 94 -8.85 8.21 4.75
CA GLY A 94 -8.78 9.50 4.07
C GLY A 94 -9.17 10.66 4.98
N CYS A 95 -10.29 10.54 5.69
CA CYS A 95 -10.69 11.54 6.67
C CYS A 95 -9.66 11.71 7.79
N ALA A 96 -9.16 10.60 8.35
CA ALA A 96 -8.16 10.63 9.42
C ALA A 96 -6.87 11.34 8.98
N SER A 97 -6.37 11.01 7.80
CA SER A 97 -5.18 11.66 7.21
C SER A 97 -5.42 13.14 6.91
N GLY A 98 -6.64 13.50 6.50
CA GLY A 98 -7.07 14.88 6.27
C GLY A 98 -7.13 15.69 7.56
N LEU A 99 -7.65 15.12 8.64
CA LEU A 99 -7.65 15.74 9.96
C LEU A 99 -6.23 16.01 10.44
N VAL A 100 -5.30 15.06 10.26
CA VAL A 100 -3.88 15.23 10.61
C VAL A 100 -3.25 16.37 9.80
N ALA A 101 -3.48 16.40 8.48
CA ALA A 101 -2.99 17.48 7.62
C ALA A 101 -3.57 18.85 8.02
N GLY A 102 -4.87 18.91 8.36
CA GLY A 102 -5.55 20.12 8.81
C GLY A 102 -5.11 20.57 10.22
N ALA A 103 -4.80 19.63 11.10
CA ALA A 103 -4.31 19.90 12.45
C ALA A 103 -2.93 20.59 12.41
N ALA A 104 -2.09 20.24 11.44
CA ALA A 104 -0.80 20.89 11.24
C ALA A 104 -0.90 22.38 10.90
N VAL A 105 -1.95 22.79 10.17
CA VAL A 105 -2.23 24.21 9.89
C VAL A 105 -3.08 24.87 10.98
N ARG A 106 -3.43 24.13 12.05
CA ARG A 106 -4.18 24.61 13.23
C ARG A 106 -5.50 25.30 12.86
N SER A 107 -6.22 24.76 11.89
CA SER A 107 -7.44 25.37 11.36
C SER A 107 -8.60 24.38 11.31
N ILE A 108 -9.61 24.60 12.14
CA ILE A 108 -10.86 23.81 12.19
C ILE A 108 -11.57 23.71 10.83
N PRO A 109 -11.75 24.79 10.05
CA PRO A 109 -12.38 24.66 8.73
C PRO A 109 -11.53 23.86 7.75
N VAL A 110 -10.19 23.96 7.83
CA VAL A 110 -9.31 23.13 6.99
C VAL A 110 -9.41 21.67 7.40
N MET A 111 -9.46 21.35 8.69
CA MET A 111 -9.65 19.99 9.19
C MET A 111 -10.95 19.36 8.67
N ALA A 112 -12.07 20.10 8.74
CA ALA A 112 -13.35 19.61 8.24
C ALA A 112 -13.33 19.45 6.71
N GLY A 113 -12.80 20.45 5.98
CA GLY A 113 -12.72 20.44 4.53
C GLY A 113 -11.79 19.36 3.98
N SER A 114 -10.62 19.15 4.60
CA SER A 114 -9.67 18.12 4.21
C SER A 114 -10.16 16.72 4.54
N CYS A 115 -10.84 16.53 5.68
CA CYS A 115 -11.48 15.25 6.00
C CYS A 115 -12.52 14.90 4.93
N ALA A 116 -13.48 15.80 4.66
CA ALA A 116 -14.52 15.55 3.68
C ALA A 116 -13.95 15.38 2.25
N GLY A 117 -13.01 16.24 1.86
CA GLY A 117 -12.37 16.19 0.54
C GLY A 117 -11.59 14.90 0.30
N LEU A 118 -10.74 14.49 1.24
CA LEU A 118 -9.97 13.25 1.08
C LEU A 118 -10.83 12.00 1.26
N ALA A 119 -11.82 12.01 2.16
CA ALA A 119 -12.74 10.90 2.34
C ALA A 119 -13.54 10.63 1.06
N THR A 120 -14.07 11.68 0.44
CA THR A 120 -14.82 11.56 -0.83
C THR A 120 -13.92 11.16 -1.98
N LEU A 121 -12.72 11.73 -2.09
CA LEU A 121 -11.77 11.37 -3.14
C LEU A 121 -11.33 9.90 -3.03
N ILE A 122 -10.96 9.44 -1.84
CA ILE A 122 -10.50 8.06 -1.66
C ILE A 122 -11.68 7.08 -1.72
N GLY A 123 -12.82 7.44 -1.15
CA GLY A 123 -14.04 6.63 -1.23
C GLY A 123 -14.47 6.39 -2.67
N THR A 124 -14.53 7.46 -3.49
CA THR A 124 -14.88 7.33 -4.91
C THR A 124 -13.82 6.57 -5.71
N PHE A 125 -12.53 6.77 -5.42
CA PHE A 125 -11.45 6.05 -6.10
C PHE A 125 -11.48 4.54 -5.85
N GLN A 126 -11.79 4.12 -4.63
CA GLN A 126 -11.91 2.71 -4.26
C GLN A 126 -13.14 2.06 -4.93
N GLU A 127 -14.27 2.76 -4.95
CA GLU A 127 -15.48 2.31 -5.66
C GLU A 127 -15.26 2.24 -7.19
N ALA A 128 -14.41 3.10 -7.74
CA ALA A 128 -14.00 3.08 -9.15
C ALA A 128 -13.02 1.94 -9.51
N GLY A 129 -12.69 1.05 -8.57
CA GLY A 129 -11.86 -0.13 -8.81
C GLY A 129 -10.42 -0.01 -8.35
N SER A 130 -10.05 1.05 -7.61
CA SER A 130 -8.73 1.21 -6.95
C SER A 130 -7.50 1.14 -7.87
N SER A 131 -7.69 1.26 -9.17
CA SER A 131 -6.61 1.17 -10.17
C SER A 131 -6.65 2.36 -11.12
N LEU A 132 -5.50 3.01 -11.27
CA LEU A 132 -5.29 4.09 -12.25
C LEU A 132 -4.75 3.57 -13.59
N PHE A 133 -4.29 2.32 -13.61
CA PHE A 133 -3.72 1.68 -14.78
C PHE A 133 -4.63 0.55 -15.24
N ASN A 134 -4.84 0.44 -16.54
CA ASN A 134 -5.56 -0.70 -17.08
C ASN A 134 -4.69 -1.96 -16.92
N ARG A 135 -4.90 -2.70 -15.83
CA ARG A 135 -4.19 -3.96 -15.55
C ARG A 135 -4.38 -5.03 -16.62
N ALA A 136 -5.40 -4.90 -17.48
CA ALA A 136 -5.62 -5.80 -18.60
C ALA A 136 -4.51 -5.77 -19.67
N ASN A 137 -3.68 -4.73 -19.70
CA ASN A 137 -2.73 -4.48 -20.79
C ASN A 137 -1.26 -4.67 -20.38
N ALA A 138 -0.98 -4.67 -19.07
CA ALA A 138 0.38 -4.47 -18.57
C ALA A 138 1.12 -5.78 -18.27
N PHE A 139 0.39 -6.87 -17.98
CA PHE A 139 0.98 -8.17 -17.72
C PHE A 139 0.03 -9.27 -18.24
N PRO A 140 0.49 -10.20 -19.11
CA PRO A 140 -0.27 -11.43 -19.30
C PRO A 140 -0.48 -12.05 -17.92
N ALA A 141 -1.70 -12.52 -17.64
CA ALA A 141 -2.04 -13.14 -16.37
C ALA A 141 -0.91 -14.11 -15.98
N PRO A 142 -0.44 -14.08 -14.71
CA PRO A 142 0.57 -15.04 -14.28
C PRO A 142 0.08 -16.43 -14.66
N ALA A 143 0.92 -17.20 -15.34
CA ALA A 143 0.59 -18.56 -15.74
C ALA A 143 -0.06 -19.28 -14.54
N PRO A 144 -1.17 -20.02 -14.75
CA PRO A 144 -1.90 -20.65 -13.66
C PRO A 144 -0.89 -21.40 -12.80
N LYS A 145 -0.92 -21.13 -11.48
CA LYS A 145 -0.11 -21.91 -10.55
C LYS A 145 -0.50 -23.36 -10.77
N ILE A 146 0.46 -24.19 -11.16
CA ILE A 146 0.25 -25.63 -11.27
C ILE A 146 0.08 -26.11 -9.83
N ASP A 147 -1.16 -26.35 -9.41
CA ASP A 147 -1.45 -26.82 -8.07
C ASP A 147 -0.79 -28.20 -7.86
N GLU A 148 -0.26 -28.46 -6.68
CA GLU A 148 0.40 -29.73 -6.34
C GLU A 148 -0.54 -30.95 -6.55
N SER A 149 -1.85 -30.74 -6.56
CA SER A 149 -2.87 -31.75 -6.84
C SER A 149 -3.18 -31.98 -8.32
N ASP A 150 -2.46 -31.34 -9.25
CA ASP A 150 -2.71 -31.52 -10.69
C ASP A 150 -2.36 -32.95 -11.16
N PRO A 151 -3.32 -33.74 -11.67
CA PRO A 151 -3.09 -35.12 -12.14
C PRO A 151 -2.08 -35.18 -13.31
N LEU A 152 -1.83 -34.05 -13.97
CA LEU A 152 -0.86 -33.91 -15.06
C LEU A 152 0.59 -34.05 -14.58
N ARG A 153 0.94 -33.67 -13.34
CA ARG A 153 2.31 -33.87 -12.81
C ARG A 153 2.62 -35.36 -12.58
N GLY A 154 1.64 -36.14 -12.12
CA GLY A 154 1.78 -37.58 -11.92
C GLY A 154 2.14 -38.31 -13.23
N SER A 155 1.42 -38.01 -14.31
CA SER A 155 1.70 -38.60 -15.63
C SER A 155 3.05 -38.17 -16.21
N THR A 156 3.46 -36.92 -15.96
CA THR A 156 4.74 -36.37 -16.46
C THR A 156 5.93 -36.94 -15.70
N GLN A 157 5.81 -37.13 -14.38
CA GLN A 157 6.76 -37.86 -13.54
C GLN A 157 6.93 -39.29 -14.02
N GLN A 158 5.81 -39.99 -14.29
CA GLN A 158 5.83 -41.37 -14.78
C GLN A 158 6.52 -41.50 -16.15
N ARG A 159 6.27 -40.57 -17.09
CA ARG A 159 6.99 -40.54 -18.37
C ARG A 159 8.49 -40.36 -18.16
N ARG A 160 8.91 -39.40 -17.32
CA ARG A 160 10.34 -39.16 -17.03
C ARG A 160 11.02 -40.36 -16.39
N ALA A 161 10.38 -41.02 -15.42
CA ALA A 161 10.92 -42.22 -14.79
C ALA A 161 11.12 -43.36 -15.80
N THR A 162 10.22 -43.48 -16.78
CA THR A 162 10.33 -44.49 -17.85
C THR A 162 11.49 -44.16 -18.80
N PHE A 163 11.65 -42.89 -19.18
CA PHE A 163 12.79 -42.44 -20.00
C PHE A 163 14.15 -42.71 -19.33
N TYR A 164 14.28 -42.44 -18.02
CA TYR A 164 15.53 -42.71 -17.31
C TYR A 164 15.85 -44.22 -17.22
N LYS A 165 14.84 -45.08 -17.07
CA LYS A 165 15.03 -46.54 -17.10
C LYS A 165 15.41 -47.07 -18.49
N GLN A 166 14.99 -46.41 -19.57
CA GLN A 166 15.44 -46.78 -20.92
C GLN A 166 16.89 -46.36 -21.15
N ALA A 167 17.28 -45.16 -20.72
CA ALA A 167 18.65 -44.66 -20.88
C ALA A 167 19.71 -45.45 -20.09
N THR A 168 19.33 -46.20 -19.05
CA THR A 168 20.25 -47.03 -18.26
C THR A 168 20.34 -48.49 -18.72
N ASN A 169 19.44 -48.95 -19.60
CA ASN A 169 19.48 -50.31 -20.15
C ASN A 169 20.14 -50.38 -21.54
N GLU A 170 20.69 -49.26 -22.05
CA GLU A 170 21.53 -49.19 -23.25
C GLU A 170 23.03 -49.03 -22.91
N GLN A 171 23.48 -49.63 -21.79
CA GLN A 171 24.90 -49.84 -21.47
C GLN A 171 25.18 -51.31 -21.17
#